data_AF-A0A9E5HF15-F1
#
_entry.id   AF-A0A9E5HF15-F1
#
_cell.length_a   1.000
_cell.length_b   1.000
_cell.length_c   1.000
_cell.angle_alpha   90.00
_cell.angle_beta   90.00
_cell.angle_gamma   90.00
#
_symmetry.space_group_name_H-M   'P 1'
#
loop_
_entity.id
_entity.type
_entity.pdbx_description
1 polymer ?
#
loop_
_entity_poly.entity_id
_entity_poly.type
_entity_poly.pdbx_seq_one_letter_code
_entity_poly.pdbx_strand_id
1 'polypeptide(L)'
;SGFWHPILGWDHVVAMVAVGLWGAFLGSPAIFVLPIVFPIVMAFGGALGVIGVPIPFIETGIALSGVVLGLLILFAVKAPNYIAAIVVGIFAIFHGHAHGGELPEQFSAYGYSVGFVIGTGLLHSVGIGFGFLAQSPLGEKVVRSVGGVIAFVPGLFNAFGCPCASAFVFSGRGRLRFICGRYHGNITGRAVTAADCGVRAFDLPMEG
;
A
#
# COMPACT_ATOMS: atom_id res chain seq x y z
N SER A 1 13.96 -8.03 12.55
CA SER A 1 14.39 -6.78 11.88
C SER A 1 13.21 -6.21 11.11
N GLY A 2 13.18 -4.90 10.84
CA GLY A 2 12.08 -4.28 10.09
C GLY A 2 12.01 -4.65 8.61
N PHE A 3 12.95 -5.46 8.12
CA PHE A 3 13.05 -5.88 6.71
C PHE A 3 11.85 -6.69 6.21
N TRP A 4 11.37 -7.64 7.02
CA TRP A 4 10.26 -8.50 6.62
C TRP A 4 8.90 -7.82 6.72
N HIS A 5 8.78 -6.80 7.58
CA HIS A 5 7.53 -6.14 7.86
C HIS A 5 6.84 -5.54 6.61
N PRO A 6 7.51 -4.77 5.73
CA PRO A 6 6.90 -4.27 4.49
C PRO A 6 6.61 -5.38 3.46
N ILE A 7 7.23 -6.54 3.57
CA ILE A 7 7.07 -7.67 2.63
C ILE A 7 5.85 -8.52 2.98
N LEU A 8 5.45 -8.55 4.26
CA LEU A 8 4.33 -9.34 4.75
C LEU A 8 2.97 -8.63 4.59
N GLY A 9 2.96 -7.30 4.49
CA GLY A 9 1.75 -6.51 4.22
C GLY A 9 1.42 -6.48 2.72
N TRP A 10 0.33 -7.10 2.30
CA TRP A 10 -0.07 -7.14 0.89
C TRP A 10 -0.41 -5.75 0.32
N ASP A 11 -1.05 -4.92 1.11
CA ASP A 11 -1.31 -3.50 0.84
C ASP A 11 -0.01 -2.71 0.66
N HIS A 12 0.99 -2.96 1.51
CA HIS A 12 2.30 -2.35 1.39
C HIS A 12 3.03 -2.82 0.13
N VAL A 13 3.11 -4.13 -0.12
CA VAL A 13 3.73 -4.70 -1.33
C VAL A 13 3.11 -4.12 -2.59
N VAL A 14 1.79 -4.09 -2.68
CA VAL A 14 1.07 -3.54 -3.84
C VAL A 14 1.40 -2.07 -4.03
N ALA A 15 1.36 -1.26 -2.98
CA ALA A 15 1.70 0.17 -3.05
C ALA A 15 3.17 0.39 -3.46
N MET A 16 4.12 -0.32 -2.85
CA MET A 16 5.55 -0.17 -3.16
C MET A 16 5.88 -0.56 -4.59
N VAL A 17 5.32 -1.67 -5.08
CA VAL A 17 5.50 -2.10 -6.47
C VAL A 17 4.85 -1.09 -7.42
N ALA A 18 3.65 -0.59 -7.11
CA ALA A 18 2.96 0.41 -7.92
C ALA A 18 3.74 1.73 -8.02
N VAL A 19 4.35 2.19 -6.93
CA VAL A 19 5.22 3.39 -6.92
C VAL A 19 6.42 3.23 -7.86
N GLY A 20 7.12 2.09 -7.78
CA GLY A 20 8.26 1.82 -8.65
C GLY A 20 7.86 1.73 -10.12
N LEU A 21 6.74 1.07 -10.39
CA LEU A 21 6.21 0.88 -11.72
C LEU A 21 5.72 2.21 -12.34
N TRP A 22 5.04 3.06 -11.56
CA TRP A 22 4.65 4.39 -12.02
C TRP A 22 5.85 5.30 -12.24
N GLY A 23 6.86 5.24 -11.37
CA GLY A 23 8.14 5.94 -11.58
C GLY A 23 8.82 5.55 -12.89
N ALA A 24 8.80 4.27 -13.26
CA ALA A 24 9.32 3.80 -14.54
C ALA A 24 8.50 4.34 -15.74
N PHE A 25 7.17 4.44 -15.63
CA PHE A 25 6.33 5.06 -16.67
C PHE A 25 6.60 6.55 -16.87
N LEU A 26 6.86 7.29 -15.79
CA LEU A 26 7.18 8.70 -15.83
C LEU A 26 8.60 8.97 -16.36
N GLY A 27 9.50 7.99 -16.23
CA GLY A 27 10.88 8.08 -16.69
C GLY A 27 11.78 8.92 -15.79
N SER A 28 12.91 9.38 -16.31
CA SER A 28 13.86 10.21 -15.53
C SER A 28 13.35 11.65 -15.41
N PRO A 29 13.40 12.28 -14.21
CA PRO A 29 14.00 11.81 -12.97
C PRO A 29 13.07 11.01 -12.04
N ALA A 30 11.77 10.89 -12.33
CA ALA A 30 10.77 10.26 -11.45
C ALA A 30 11.10 8.82 -11.05
N ILE A 31 11.70 8.03 -11.95
CA ILE A 31 12.17 6.66 -11.68
C ILE A 31 13.11 6.56 -10.47
N PHE A 32 13.85 7.62 -10.15
CA PHE A 32 14.71 7.71 -8.97
C PHE A 32 14.07 8.50 -7.83
N VAL A 33 13.36 9.57 -8.16
CA VAL A 33 12.77 10.47 -7.15
C VAL A 33 11.70 9.75 -6.33
N LEU A 34 10.77 9.02 -6.95
CA LEU A 34 9.66 8.41 -6.21
C LEU A 34 10.13 7.33 -5.21
N PRO A 35 11.04 6.40 -5.57
CA PRO A 35 11.58 5.43 -4.61
C PRO A 35 12.40 6.03 -3.47
N ILE A 36 12.85 7.29 -3.58
CA ILE A 36 13.59 8.00 -2.52
C ILE A 36 12.62 8.81 -1.64
N VAL A 37 11.68 9.52 -2.27
CA VAL A 37 10.69 10.33 -1.55
C VAL A 37 9.80 9.44 -0.67
N PHE A 38 9.37 8.29 -1.17
CA PHE A 38 8.48 7.41 -0.43
C PHE A 38 9.07 6.99 0.94
N PRO A 39 10.26 6.36 1.03
CA PRO A 39 10.81 5.94 2.33
C PRO A 39 11.14 7.09 3.28
N ILE A 40 11.55 8.25 2.76
CA ILE A 40 11.84 9.42 3.59
C ILE A 40 10.56 9.93 4.26
N VAL A 41 9.51 10.14 3.48
CA VAL A 41 8.22 10.65 4.00
C VAL A 41 7.53 9.59 4.85
N MET A 42 7.69 8.32 4.50
CA MET A 42 7.19 7.21 5.30
C MET A 42 7.88 7.12 6.67
N ALA A 43 9.20 7.32 6.75
CA ALA A 43 9.89 7.37 8.03
C ALA A 43 9.38 8.53 8.90
N PHE A 44 9.06 9.67 8.29
CA PHE A 44 8.40 10.78 8.98
C PHE A 44 6.99 10.39 9.49
N GLY A 45 6.16 9.79 8.64
CA GLY A 45 4.86 9.24 9.05
C GLY A 45 4.98 8.23 10.19
N GLY A 46 5.97 7.34 10.14
CA GLY A 46 6.26 6.38 11.19
C GLY A 46 6.67 7.02 12.50
N ALA A 47 7.48 8.08 12.45
CA ALA A 47 7.78 8.86 13.64
C ALA A 47 6.52 9.45 14.28
N LEU A 48 5.58 9.98 13.47
CA LEU A 48 4.27 10.46 13.95
C LEU A 48 3.44 9.35 14.60
N GLY A 49 3.47 8.14 14.04
CA GLY A 49 2.82 6.95 14.61
C GLY A 49 3.41 6.56 15.96
N VAL A 50 4.74 6.53 16.08
CA VAL A 50 5.45 6.19 17.33
C VAL A 50 5.14 7.18 18.46
N ILE A 51 5.08 8.48 18.16
CA ILE A 51 4.74 9.50 19.18
C ILE A 51 3.22 9.63 19.42
N GLY A 52 2.41 8.80 18.77
CA GLY A 52 0.96 8.74 18.99
C GLY A 52 0.18 9.93 18.45
N VAL A 53 0.70 10.68 17.47
CA VAL A 53 -0.07 11.76 16.83
C VAL A 53 -1.26 11.14 16.08
N PRO A 54 -2.52 11.46 16.41
CA PRO A 54 -3.66 10.84 15.76
C PRO A 54 -3.83 11.38 14.34
N ILE A 55 -3.77 10.49 13.35
CA ILE A 55 -4.16 10.79 11.97
C ILE A 55 -5.51 10.09 11.70
N PRO A 56 -6.55 10.80 11.26
CA PRO A 56 -7.82 10.17 10.94
C PRO A 56 -7.72 9.40 9.61
N PHE A 57 -8.56 8.39 9.44
CA PHE A 57 -8.74 7.65 8.18
C PHE A 57 -7.46 6.96 7.64
N ILE A 58 -6.57 6.47 8.51
CA ILE A 58 -5.30 5.84 8.11
C ILE A 58 -5.52 4.68 7.13
N GLU A 59 -6.38 3.74 7.49
CA GLU A 59 -6.71 2.57 6.67
C GLU A 59 -7.34 2.96 5.33
N THR A 60 -8.25 3.95 5.34
CA THR A 60 -8.83 4.48 4.11
C THR A 60 -7.77 5.15 3.24
N GLY A 61 -6.82 5.88 3.82
CA GLY A 61 -5.68 6.48 3.12
C GLY A 61 -4.78 5.43 2.46
N ILE A 62 -4.52 4.33 3.17
CA ILE A 62 -3.78 3.17 2.63
C ILE A 62 -4.56 2.52 1.49
N ALA A 63 -5.86 2.24 1.66
CA ALA A 63 -6.68 1.64 0.61
C ALA A 63 -6.76 2.55 -0.64
N LEU A 64 -6.96 3.85 -0.43
CA LEU A 64 -6.98 4.85 -1.51
C LEU A 64 -5.65 4.94 -2.24
N SER A 65 -4.51 4.70 -1.57
CA SER A 65 -3.21 4.68 -2.24
C SER A 65 -3.15 3.63 -3.34
N GLY A 66 -3.66 2.42 -3.08
CA GLY A 66 -3.74 1.35 -4.06
C GLY A 66 -4.68 1.69 -5.21
N VAL A 67 -5.86 2.25 -4.91
CA VAL A 67 -6.81 2.72 -5.93
C VAL A 67 -6.18 3.76 -6.85
N VAL A 68 -5.65 4.83 -6.27
CA VAL A 68 -5.12 5.97 -7.02
C VAL A 68 -3.90 5.57 -7.84
N LEU A 69 -2.93 4.88 -7.24
CA LEU A 69 -1.74 4.42 -7.97
C LEU A 69 -2.12 3.40 -9.07
N GLY A 70 -3.03 2.47 -8.78
CA GLY A 70 -3.53 1.52 -9.76
C GLY A 70 -4.22 2.19 -10.95
N LEU A 71 -5.04 3.23 -10.72
CA LEU A 71 -5.69 4.00 -11.79
C LEU A 71 -4.69 4.81 -12.60
N LEU A 72 -3.69 5.43 -11.95
CA LEU A 72 -2.61 6.14 -12.63
C LEU A 72 -1.84 5.22 -13.58
N ILE A 73 -1.60 3.98 -13.15
CA ILE A 73 -0.97 2.92 -13.96
C ILE A 73 -1.91 2.48 -15.08
N LEU A 74 -3.17 2.14 -14.78
CA LEU A 74 -4.18 1.67 -15.74
C LEU A 74 -4.37 2.64 -16.91
N PHE A 75 -4.45 3.92 -16.60
CA PHE A 75 -4.63 4.99 -17.58
C PHE A 75 -3.32 5.56 -18.12
N ALA A 76 -2.17 5.00 -17.72
CA ALA A 76 -0.83 5.46 -18.12
C ALA A 76 -0.64 6.98 -17.94
N VAL A 77 -1.08 7.51 -16.80
CA VAL A 77 -1.10 8.94 -16.53
C VAL A 77 0.33 9.48 -16.37
N LYS A 78 0.69 10.42 -17.25
CA LYS A 78 1.97 11.13 -17.23
C LYS A 78 1.86 12.44 -16.45
N ALA A 79 1.94 12.35 -15.12
CA ALA A 79 1.93 13.54 -14.27
C ALA A 79 3.29 14.25 -14.25
N PRO A 80 3.33 15.58 -14.05
CA PRO A 80 4.58 16.27 -13.73
C PRO A 80 5.24 15.70 -12.47
N ASN A 81 6.58 15.64 -12.44
CA ASN A 81 7.35 14.99 -11.36
C ASN A 81 6.99 15.49 -9.95
N TYR A 82 6.70 16.78 -9.80
CA TYR A 82 6.34 17.35 -8.50
C TYR A 82 4.96 16.87 -8.03
N ILE A 83 3.98 16.72 -8.93
CA ILE A 83 2.67 16.14 -8.61
C ILE A 83 2.85 14.69 -8.20
N ALA A 84 3.66 13.93 -8.93
CA ALA A 84 3.95 12.53 -8.60
C ALA A 84 4.57 12.40 -7.20
N ALA A 85 5.54 13.24 -6.87
CA ALA A 85 6.16 13.26 -5.55
C ALA A 85 5.17 13.63 -4.43
N ILE A 86 4.28 14.59 -4.67
CA ILE A 86 3.24 14.98 -3.69
C ILE A 86 2.25 13.83 -3.45
N VAL A 87 1.71 13.23 -4.53
CA VAL A 87 0.75 12.12 -4.43
C VAL A 87 1.38 10.95 -3.67
N VAL A 88 2.59 10.57 -4.05
CA VAL A 88 3.33 9.48 -3.39
C VAL A 88 3.65 9.82 -1.93
N GLY A 89 4.08 11.05 -1.65
CA GLY A 89 4.39 11.51 -0.31
C GLY A 89 3.19 11.48 0.62
N ILE A 90 2.01 11.92 0.15
CA ILE A 90 0.77 11.85 0.95
C ILE A 90 0.47 10.42 1.36
N PHE A 91 0.55 9.46 0.42
CA PHE A 91 0.32 8.05 0.75
C PHE A 91 1.40 7.48 1.67
N ALA A 92 2.66 7.88 1.49
CA ALA A 92 3.76 7.46 2.35
C ALA A 92 3.53 7.84 3.83
N ILE A 93 2.88 8.97 4.12
CA ILE A 93 2.52 9.35 5.50
C ILE A 93 1.59 8.31 6.13
N PHE A 94 0.53 7.88 5.43
CA PHE A 94 -0.45 6.92 5.95
C PHE A 94 0.18 5.54 6.18
N HIS A 95 0.94 5.04 5.20
CA HIS A 95 1.70 3.78 5.34
C HIS A 95 2.68 3.86 6.51
N GLY A 96 3.45 4.94 6.57
CA GLY A 96 4.44 5.16 7.63
C GLY A 96 3.80 5.19 9.01
N HIS A 97 2.73 5.97 9.16
CA HIS A 97 2.01 6.11 10.42
C HIS A 97 1.49 4.78 10.96
N ALA A 98 0.85 3.97 10.11
CA ALA A 98 0.38 2.64 10.50
C ALA A 98 1.52 1.76 11.02
N HIS A 99 2.64 1.68 10.29
CA HIS A 99 3.79 0.88 10.72
C HIS A 99 4.50 1.43 11.96
N GLY A 100 4.48 2.75 12.15
CA GLY A 100 5.01 3.42 13.33
C GLY A 100 4.20 3.12 14.59
N GLY A 101 2.88 3.00 14.48
CA GLY A 101 2.00 2.61 15.58
C GLY A 101 2.15 1.14 15.99
N GLU A 102 2.61 0.28 15.08
CA GLU A 102 2.79 -1.16 15.31
C GLU A 102 4.22 -1.54 15.74
N LEU A 103 5.11 -0.56 15.91
CA LEU A 103 6.52 -0.77 16.22
C LEU A 103 6.64 -1.48 17.58
N PRO A 104 7.09 -2.75 17.64
CA PRO A 104 7.10 -3.46 18.90
C PRO A 104 8.16 -2.88 19.81
N GLU A 105 7.79 -2.58 21.07
CA GLU A 105 8.66 -1.93 22.07
C GLU A 105 9.99 -2.68 22.30
N GLN A 106 10.06 -3.95 21.92
CA GLN A 106 11.25 -4.80 22.08
C GLN A 106 12.30 -4.66 20.96
N PHE A 107 12.06 -3.87 19.90
CA PHE A 107 13.03 -3.67 18.81
C PHE A 107 13.71 -2.30 18.85
N SER A 108 14.98 -2.23 18.44
CA SER A 108 15.63 -0.94 18.24
C SER A 108 14.97 -0.20 17.08
N ALA A 109 14.43 1.00 17.34
CA ALA A 109 13.78 1.83 16.34
C ALA A 109 14.68 2.09 15.11
N TYR A 110 15.98 2.24 15.35
CA TYR A 110 16.98 2.41 14.30
C TYR A 110 17.12 1.15 13.41
N GLY A 111 17.33 -0.03 14.01
CA GLY A 111 17.50 -1.27 13.24
C GLY A 111 16.22 -1.70 12.53
N TYR A 112 15.06 -1.39 13.11
CA TYR A 112 13.78 -1.53 12.45
C TYR A 112 13.68 -0.64 11.21
N SER A 113 13.91 0.67 11.37
CA SER A 113 13.82 1.65 10.28
C SER A 113 14.77 1.34 9.11
N VAL A 114 16.03 0.97 9.40
CA VAL A 114 17.00 0.61 8.34
C VAL A 114 16.52 -0.60 7.56
N GLY A 115 16.10 -1.67 8.25
CA GLY A 115 15.58 -2.86 7.61
C GLY A 115 14.34 -2.56 6.76
N PHE A 116 13.44 -1.73 7.29
CA PHE A 116 12.22 -1.29 6.62
C PHE A 116 12.53 -0.57 5.30
N VAL A 117 13.37 0.47 5.35
CA VAL A 117 13.76 1.26 4.16
C VAL A 117 14.41 0.37 3.10
N ILE A 118 15.24 -0.59 3.48
CA ILE A 118 15.83 -1.55 2.55
C ILE A 118 14.75 -2.43 1.91
N GLY A 119 13.85 -3.00 2.72
CA GLY A 119 12.74 -3.83 2.21
C GLY A 119 11.85 -3.07 1.23
N THR A 120 11.47 -1.84 1.56
CA THR A 120 10.70 -0.94 0.69
C THR A 120 11.46 -0.59 -0.60
N GLY A 121 12.75 -0.28 -0.50
CA GLY A 121 13.60 -0.01 -1.67
C GLY A 121 13.69 -1.19 -2.64
N LEU A 122 13.76 -2.42 -2.12
CA LEU A 122 13.72 -3.63 -2.95
C LEU A 122 12.36 -3.80 -3.65
N LEU A 123 11.25 -3.56 -2.96
CA LEU A 123 9.91 -3.62 -3.56
C LEU A 123 9.73 -2.55 -4.66
N HIS A 124 10.23 -1.33 -4.44
CA HIS A 124 10.25 -0.31 -5.50
C HIS A 124 11.09 -0.76 -6.70
N SER A 125 12.25 -1.39 -6.45
CA SER A 125 13.11 -1.91 -7.51
C SER A 125 12.42 -3.01 -8.32
N VAL A 126 11.64 -3.88 -7.68
CA VAL A 126 10.77 -4.87 -8.36
C VAL A 126 9.74 -4.17 -9.25
N GLY A 127 9.07 -3.13 -8.74
CA GLY A 127 8.12 -2.33 -9.52
C GLY A 127 8.76 -1.66 -10.74
N ILE A 128 9.95 -1.08 -10.58
CA ILE A 128 10.74 -0.50 -11.68
C ILE A 128 11.08 -1.58 -12.72
N GLY A 129 11.50 -2.76 -12.26
CA GLY A 129 11.79 -3.93 -13.10
C GLY A 129 10.60 -4.30 -14.00
N PHE A 130 9.40 -4.38 -13.43
CA PHE A 130 8.17 -4.60 -14.20
C PHE A 130 7.84 -3.43 -15.13
N GLY A 131 8.15 -2.20 -14.74
CA GLY A 131 7.98 -1.01 -15.58
C GLY A 131 8.78 -1.07 -16.88
N PHE A 132 9.94 -1.74 -16.91
CA PHE A 132 10.70 -1.94 -18.14
C PHE A 132 10.00 -2.87 -19.14
N LEU A 133 9.13 -3.79 -18.68
CA LEU A 133 8.31 -4.61 -19.58
C LEU A 133 7.35 -3.75 -20.42
N ALA A 134 6.93 -2.59 -19.89
CA ALA A 134 6.02 -1.66 -20.55
C ALA A 134 6.66 -0.92 -21.74
N GLN A 135 7.95 -1.14 -22.05
CA GLN A 135 8.57 -0.59 -23.26
C GLN A 135 8.06 -1.24 -24.56
N SER A 136 7.41 -2.40 -24.47
CA SER A 136 6.76 -3.04 -25.62
C SER A 136 5.25 -2.80 -25.62
N PRO A 137 4.57 -2.75 -26.80
CA PRO A 137 3.12 -2.53 -26.86
C PRO A 137 2.29 -3.60 -26.12
N LEU A 138 2.78 -4.85 -26.08
CA LEU A 138 2.14 -5.93 -25.32
C LEU A 138 2.39 -5.76 -23.83
N GLY A 139 3.63 -5.47 -23.43
CA GLY A 139 3.97 -5.27 -22.03
C GLY A 139 3.29 -4.05 -21.42
N GLU A 140 3.08 -2.97 -22.20
CA GLU A 140 2.31 -1.81 -21.75
C GLU A 140 0.87 -2.21 -21.40
N LYS A 141 0.20 -2.97 -22.27
CA LYS A 141 -1.16 -3.49 -22.00
C LYS A 141 -1.20 -4.36 -20.76
N VAL A 142 -0.25 -5.28 -20.62
CA VAL A 142 -0.16 -6.17 -19.44
C VAL A 142 0.00 -5.35 -18.16
N VAL A 143 0.94 -4.41 -18.15
CA VAL A 143 1.22 -3.58 -16.99
C VAL A 143 0.01 -2.69 -16.63
N ARG A 144 -0.68 -2.14 -17.62
CA ARG A 144 -1.91 -1.36 -17.39
C ARG A 144 -3.04 -2.22 -16.82
N SER A 145 -3.21 -3.44 -17.32
CA SER A 145 -4.17 -4.40 -16.74
C SER A 145 -3.85 -4.74 -15.28
N VAL A 146 -2.56 -4.89 -14.95
CA VAL A 146 -2.11 -5.05 -13.56
C VAL A 146 -2.49 -3.84 -12.71
N GLY A 147 -2.34 -2.61 -13.23
CA GLY A 147 -2.84 -1.40 -12.58
C GLY A 147 -4.35 -1.44 -12.30
N GLY A 148 -5.14 -1.98 -13.24
CA GLY A 148 -6.58 -2.18 -13.05
C GLY A 148 -6.89 -3.16 -11.91
N VAL A 149 -6.17 -4.27 -11.82
CA VAL A 149 -6.30 -5.23 -10.70
C VAL A 149 -5.93 -4.57 -9.37
N ILE A 150 -4.82 -3.82 -9.35
CA ILE A 150 -4.34 -3.07 -8.18
C ILE A 150 -5.38 -2.04 -7.73
N ALA A 151 -6.06 -1.36 -8.66
CA ALA A 151 -7.09 -0.39 -8.30
C ALA A 151 -8.39 -1.03 -7.82
N PHE A 152 -8.77 -2.15 -8.44
CA PHE A 152 -10.05 -2.80 -8.19
C PHE A 152 -10.13 -3.39 -6.79
N VAL A 153 -9.09 -4.08 -6.34
CA VAL A 153 -9.10 -4.84 -5.08
C VAL A 153 -9.33 -3.93 -3.86
N PRO A 154 -8.53 -2.87 -3.60
CA PRO A 154 -8.78 -1.95 -2.49
C PRO A 154 -10.05 -1.11 -2.68
N GLY A 155 -10.39 -0.75 -3.91
CA GLY A 155 -11.59 0.04 -4.22
C GLY A 155 -12.88 -0.70 -3.89
N LEU A 156 -12.94 -1.98 -4.23
CA LEU A 156 -14.06 -2.87 -3.90
C LEU A 156 -14.21 -2.99 -2.38
N PHE A 157 -13.11 -3.18 -1.65
CA PHE A 157 -13.14 -3.31 -0.19
C PHE A 157 -13.58 -2.03 0.51
N ASN A 158 -13.08 -0.87 0.07
CA ASN A 158 -13.52 0.41 0.61
C ASN A 158 -15.02 0.64 0.35
N ALA A 159 -15.53 0.26 -0.83
CA ALA A 159 -16.94 0.36 -1.17
C ALA A 159 -17.86 -0.53 -0.29
N PHE A 160 -17.36 -1.68 0.19
CA PHE A 160 -18.09 -2.57 1.11
C PHE A 160 -17.91 -2.22 2.60
N GLY A 161 -17.23 -1.11 2.92
CA GLY A 161 -16.96 -0.69 4.31
C GLY A 161 -15.95 -1.60 5.03
N CYS A 162 -14.98 -2.13 4.27
CA CYS A 162 -13.92 -3.04 4.70
C CYS A 162 -12.52 -2.43 4.48
N PRO A 163 -12.18 -1.28 5.10
CA PRO A 163 -10.90 -0.62 4.84
C PRO A 163 -9.70 -1.32 5.51
N CYS A 164 -9.92 -2.13 6.55
CA CYS A 164 -8.84 -2.78 7.30
C CYS A 164 -8.40 -4.10 6.65
N ALA A 165 -7.08 -4.25 6.48
CA ALA A 165 -6.33 -5.48 6.19
C ALA A 165 -7.18 -6.67 5.71
N SER A 166 -7.32 -6.82 4.39
CA SER A 166 -8.01 -7.93 3.77
C SER A 166 -7.05 -9.09 3.49
N ALA A 167 -7.33 -10.25 4.06
CA ALA A 167 -6.60 -11.48 3.76
C ALA A 167 -7.53 -12.50 3.09
N PHE A 168 -7.08 -13.07 1.97
CA PHE A 168 -7.67 -14.27 1.40
C PHE A 168 -7.10 -15.48 2.13
N VAL A 169 -7.93 -16.17 2.90
CA VAL A 169 -7.51 -17.38 3.61
C VAL A 169 -8.14 -18.59 2.96
N PHE A 170 -7.32 -19.54 2.52
CA PHE A 170 -7.81 -20.87 2.14
C PHE A 170 -8.27 -21.62 3.39
N SER A 171 -9.57 -21.85 3.51
CA SER A 171 -10.11 -22.74 4.52
C SER A 171 -9.78 -24.19 4.14
N GLY A 172 -9.42 -25.04 5.11
CA GLY A 172 -9.10 -26.47 4.92
C GLY A 172 -10.18 -27.36 4.29
N ARG A 173 -11.28 -26.79 3.76
CA ARG A 173 -12.31 -27.44 2.95
C ARG A 173 -12.26 -27.04 1.47
N GLY A 174 -11.15 -26.48 0.98
CA GLY A 174 -11.02 -26.03 -0.41
C GLY A 174 -11.88 -24.80 -0.77
N ARG A 175 -12.36 -24.06 0.23
CA ARG A 175 -13.09 -22.80 0.03
C ARG A 175 -12.17 -21.61 0.31
N LEU A 176 -12.13 -20.67 -0.62
CA LEU A 176 -11.52 -19.36 -0.41
C LEU A 176 -12.44 -18.57 0.53
N ARG A 177 -11.98 -18.31 1.76
CA ARG A 177 -12.70 -17.46 2.71
C ARG A 177 -12.11 -16.07 2.67
N PHE A 178 -12.98 -15.09 2.49
CA PHE A 178 -12.60 -13.69 2.51
C PHE A 178 -12.74 -13.17 3.93
N ILE A 179 -11.65 -12.77 4.56
CA ILE A 179 -11.67 -12.18 5.90
C ILE A 179 -11.46 -10.67 5.74
N CYS A 180 -12.49 -9.91 6.13
CA CYS A 180 -12.41 -8.45 6.22
C CYS A 180 -12.57 -8.03 7.68
N GLY A 181 -11.72 -7.09 8.12
CA GLY A 181 -11.96 -6.30 9.32
C GLY A 181 -13.01 -5.23 9.04
N ARG A 182 -14.16 -5.26 9.70
CA ARG A 182 -15.13 -4.14 9.65
C ARG A 182 -14.88 -3.24 10.86
N TYR A 183 -14.77 -1.93 10.63
CA TYR A 183 -14.78 -0.95 11.72
C TYR A 183 -16.16 -0.93 12.39
N HIS A 184 -16.20 -1.15 13.70
CA HIS A 184 -17.44 -1.29 14.47
C HIS A 184 -17.77 -0.06 15.36
N GLY A 185 -17.01 1.04 15.23
CA GLY A 185 -17.16 2.27 16.04
C GLY A 185 -17.93 3.41 15.35
N ASN A 186 -18.30 4.43 16.13
CA ASN A 186 -18.93 5.67 15.65
C ASN A 186 -17.84 6.58 15.03
N ILE A 187 -18.05 7.10 13.80
CA ILE A 187 -17.04 7.82 12.99
C ILE A 187 -16.66 9.21 13.58
N THR A 188 -17.13 9.54 14.78
CA THR A 188 -16.89 10.82 15.44
C THR A 188 -15.48 10.89 16.06
N GLY A 189 -14.49 11.27 15.23
CA GLY A 189 -13.28 11.98 15.69
C GLY A 189 -12.17 11.17 16.37
N ARG A 190 -12.21 9.83 16.37
CA ARG A 190 -11.12 8.99 16.90
C ARG A 190 -10.35 8.31 15.76
N ALA A 191 -9.02 8.24 15.86
CA ALA A 191 -8.18 7.53 14.90
C ALA A 191 -8.51 6.02 14.94
N VAL A 192 -8.83 5.45 13.78
CA VAL A 192 -9.09 4.01 13.60
C VAL A 192 -7.74 3.29 13.54
N THR A 193 -7.55 2.29 14.40
CA THR A 193 -6.34 1.46 14.46
C THR A 193 -6.68 0.01 14.10
N ALA A 194 -5.68 -0.81 13.74
CA ALA A 194 -5.87 -2.23 13.44
C ALA A 194 -6.58 -3.02 14.57
N ALA A 195 -6.51 -2.53 15.82
CA ALA A 195 -7.18 -3.11 16.98
C ALA A 195 -8.71 -2.87 17.01
N ASP A 196 -9.22 -1.89 16.24
CA ASP A 196 -10.65 -1.54 16.17
C ASP A 196 -11.42 -2.36 15.11
N CYS A 197 -10.71 -3.18 14.33
CA CYS A 197 -11.27 -3.94 13.22
C CYS A 197 -11.69 -5.35 13.66
N GLY A 198 -13.00 -5.57 13.71
CA GLY A 198 -13.58 -6.89 14.01
C GLY A 198 -13.48 -7.82 12.80
N VAL A 199 -12.91 -9.01 13.00
CA VAL A 199 -12.77 -10.06 11.97
C VAL A 199 -14.15 -10.64 11.62
N ARG A 200 -14.64 -10.44 10.38
CA ARG A 200 -15.76 -11.22 9.82
C ARG A 200 -15.34 -11.93 8.54
N ALA A 201 -15.62 -13.23 8.48
CA ALA A 201 -15.45 -14.04 7.29
C ALA A 201 -16.70 -13.95 6.40
N PHE A 202 -16.51 -13.59 5.13
CA PHE A 202 -17.51 -13.68 4.07
C PHE A 202 -17.14 -14.85 3.15
N ASP A 203 -18.11 -15.72 2.85
CA ASP A 203 -17.96 -16.76 1.83
C ASP A 203 -18.22 -16.10 0.46
N LEU A 204 -17.21 -16.06 -0.41
CA LEU A 204 -17.38 -15.58 -1.79
C LEU A 204 -18.03 -16.70 -2.62
N PRO A 205 -19.14 -16.44 -3.35
CA PRO A 205 -19.64 -17.39 -4.33
C PRO A 205 -18.68 -17.41 -5.52
N MET A 206 -17.91 -18.50 -5.64
CA MET A 206 -17.27 -18.85 -6.91
C MET A 206 -18.32 -19.59 -7.72
N GLU A 207 -19.08 -18.88 -8.55
CA GLU A 207 -19.88 -19.55 -9.58
C GLU A 207 -18.93 -20.20 -10.59
N GLY A 208 -19.05 -21.52 -10.69
CA GLY A 208 -18.49 -22.39 -11.70
C GLY A 208 -19.38 -23.62 -11.78
#